data_AF-A0A1E7YYK7-F1
#
_entry.id   AF-A0A1E7YYK7-F1
#
_cell.length_a   1.000
_cell.length_b   1.000
_cell.length_c   1.000
_cell.angle_alpha   90.00
_cell.angle_beta   90.00
_cell.angle_gamma   90.00
#
_symmetry.space_group_name_H-M   'P 1'
#
loop_
_entity.id
_entity.type
_entity.pdbx_description
1 polymer ?
#
loop_
_entity_poly.entity_id
_entity_poly.type
_entity_poly.pdbx_seq_one_letter_code
_entity_poly.pdbx_strand_id
1 'polypeptide(L)' 'MSIKCTNCQKGITTLKFSEATVITSGKYRVPAVLVTLVCPHCSQHYYVEVPAMEFIPCEAKQ' A
#
# COMPACT_ATOMS: atom_id res chain seq x y z
N MET A 1 3.35 -3.68 19.05
CA MET A 1 4.32 -4.25 18.08
C MET A 1 4.85 -3.11 17.23
N SER A 2 6.16 -2.97 17.07
CA SER A 2 6.75 -2.04 16.09
C SER A 2 7.03 -2.78 14.79
N ILE A 3 6.42 -2.32 13.70
CA ILE A 3 6.76 -2.83 12.36
C ILE A 3 8.15 -2.32 12.02
N LYS A 4 9.01 -3.17 11.44
CA LYS A 4 10.37 -2.79 11.03
C LYS A 4 10.52 -2.93 9.52
N CYS A 5 11.28 -2.03 8.92
CA CYS A 5 11.75 -2.18 7.54
C CYS A 5 12.62 -3.45 7.47
N THR A 6 12.28 -4.39 6.58
CA THR A 6 13.03 -5.65 6.46
C THR A 6 14.45 -5.44 5.94
N ASN A 7 14.68 -4.36 5.18
CA ASN A 7 15.99 -4.02 4.66
C ASN A 7 16.87 -3.34 5.72
N CYS A 8 16.46 -2.18 6.25
CA CYS A 8 17.31 -1.38 7.15
C CYS A 8 17.05 -1.59 8.65
N GLN A 9 16.10 -2.47 9.02
CA GLN A 9 15.76 -2.85 10.40
C GLN A 9 15.25 -1.72 11.32
N LYS A 10 15.18 -0.48 10.80
CA LYS A 10 14.58 0.66 11.51
C LYS A 10 13.07 0.48 11.66
N GLY A 11 12.54 0.91 12.80
CA GLY A 11 11.10 0.91 13.03
C GLY A 11 10.38 1.84 12.06
N ILE A 12 9.25 1.37 11.52
CA ILE A 12 8.40 2.12 10.59
C ILE A 12 6.99 2.22 11.19
N THR A 13 6.51 3.45 11.32
CA THR A 13 5.10 3.77 11.61
C THR A 13 4.41 4.39 10.40
N THR A 14 5.18 4.86 9.43
CA THR A 14 4.72 5.44 8.17
C THR A 14 5.60 4.96 7.01
N LEU A 15 5.02 4.92 5.83
CA LEU A 15 5.72 4.70 4.56
C LEU A 15 5.39 5.87 3.62
N LYS A 16 6.33 6.24 2.75
CA LYS A 16 6.08 7.24 1.71
C LYS A 16 5.27 6.59 0.60
N PHE A 17 4.20 7.25 0.17
CA PHE A 17 3.46 6.82 -1.00
C PHE A 17 4.31 7.04 -2.27
N SER A 18 4.31 6.06 -3.18
CA SER A 18 4.91 6.20 -4.50
C SER A 18 3.83 6.25 -5.57
N GLU A 19 3.01 5.20 -5.65
CA GLU A 19 1.98 5.06 -6.68
C GLU A 19 0.87 4.10 -6.22
N ALA A 20 -0.28 4.21 -6.87
CA ALA A 20 -1.39 3.28 -6.74
C ALA A 20 -1.97 3.01 -8.13
N THR A 21 -2.16 1.73 -8.45
CA THR A 21 -2.71 1.30 -9.75
C THR A 21 -3.87 0.34 -9.52
N VAL A 22 -4.98 0.52 -10.23
CA VAL A 22 -6.10 -0.44 -10.21
C VAL A 22 -5.70 -1.66 -11.05
N ILE A 23 -5.82 -2.85 -10.45
CA ILE A 23 -5.50 -4.12 -11.08
C ILE A 23 -6.67 -5.10 -10.98
N THR A 24 -6.76 -6.01 -11.93
CA THR A 24 -7.56 -7.23 -11.82
C THR A 24 -6.62 -8.38 -11.46
N SER A 25 -6.63 -8.80 -10.20
CA SER A 25 -5.79 -9.90 -9.71
C SER A 25 -6.62 -11.19 -9.70
N GLY A 26 -6.11 -12.27 -10.30
CA GLY A 26 -6.79 -13.59 -10.26
C GLY A 26 -6.90 -14.17 -8.84
N LYS A 27 -6.20 -13.58 -7.86
CA LYS A 27 -6.24 -13.95 -6.44
C LYS A 27 -7.54 -13.49 -5.75
N TYR A 28 -8.15 -12.41 -6.24
CA TYR A 28 -9.35 -11.82 -5.65
C TYR A 28 -10.49 -11.89 -6.67
N ARG A 29 -11.74 -12.06 -6.20
CA ARG A 29 -12.93 -12.02 -7.07
C ARG A 29 -13.42 -10.59 -7.35
N VAL A 30 -12.67 -9.60 -6.88
CA VAL A 30 -12.99 -8.17 -6.95
C VAL A 30 -11.74 -7.42 -7.46
N PRO A 31 -11.88 -6.19 -7.98
CA PRO A 31 -10.73 -5.35 -8.28
C PRO A 31 -9.83 -5.16 -7.05
N ALA A 32 -8.55 -4.93 -7.28
CA ALA A 32 -7.61 -4.57 -6.23
C ALA A 32 -6.82 -3.33 -6.62
N VAL A 33 -6.27 -2.64 -5.63
CA VAL A 33 -5.32 -1.56 -5.84
C VAL A 33 -3.94 -2.08 -5.46
N LEU A 34 -3.02 -2.09 -6.42
CA LEU A 34 -1.60 -2.29 -6.16
C LEU A 34 -1.03 -0.97 -5.66
N VAL A 35 -0.61 -0.93 -4.40
CA VAL A 35 0.01 0.26 -3.79
C VAL A 35 1.50 0.02 -3.62
N THR A 36 2.30 0.90 -4.20
CA THR A 36 3.75 0.92 -3.99
C THR A 36 4.09 1.96 -2.91
N LEU A 37 4.78 1.50 -1.86
CA LEU A 37 5.18 2.27 -0.70
C LEU A 37 6.70 2.22 -0.52
N VAL A 38 7.29 3.28 0.03
CA VAL A 38 8.75 3.44 0.14
C VAL A 38 9.15 3.67 1.59
N CYS A 39 10.14 2.92 2.07
CA CYS A 39 10.74 3.12 3.37
C CYS A 39 11.34 4.54 3.47
N PRO A 40 10.96 5.36 4.46
CA PRO A 40 11.47 6.72 4.57
C PRO A 40 12.96 6.79 4.94
N HIS A 41 13.55 5.69 5.42
CA HIS A 41 14.93 5.68 5.92
C HIS A 41 15.98 5.14 4.95
N CYS A 42 15.58 4.29 4.02
CA CYS A 42 16.52 3.59 3.11
C CYS A 42 16.00 3.49 1.68
N SER A 43 14.86 4.10 1.37
CA SER A 43 14.24 4.07 0.05
C SER A 43 13.89 2.68 -0.48
N GLN A 44 13.83 1.66 0.38
CA GLN A 44 13.33 0.33 -0.02
C GLN A 44 11.87 0.43 -0.46
N HIS A 45 11.56 -0.10 -1.64
CA HIS A 45 10.18 -0.20 -2.15
C HIS A 45 9.51 -1.48 -1.63
N TYR A 46 8.21 -1.35 -1.36
CA TYR A 46 7.29 -2.41 -0.98
C TYR A 46 6.03 -2.28 -1.83
N TYR A 47 5.42 -3.41 -2.17
CA TYR A 47 4.10 -3.42 -2.80
C TYR A 47 3.11 -4.17 -1.92
N VAL A 48 1.84 -3.74 -1.97
CA VAL A 48 0.72 -4.44 -1.35
C VAL A 48 -0.47 -4.43 -2.30
N GLU A 49 -1.22 -5.53 -2.35
CA GLU A 49 -2.50 -5.60 -3.05
C GLU A 49 -3.64 -5.37 -2.04
N VAL A 50 -4.41 -4.31 -2.23
CA VAL A 50 -5.57 -3.98 -1.40
C VAL A 50 -6.84 -4.32 -2.19
N PRO A 51 -7.57 -5.40 -1.85
CA PRO A 51 -8.84 -5.69 -2.51
C PRO A 51 -9.85 -4.58 -2.21
N ALA A 52 -10.54 -4.10 -3.24
CA ALA A 52 -11.54 -3.03 -3.15
C ALA A 52 -12.88 -3.55 -3.65
N MET A 53 -13.89 -3.56 -2.76
CA MET A 53 -15.26 -3.90 -3.15
C MET A 53 -15.92 -2.76 -3.93
N GLU A 54 -15.60 -1.52 -3.56
CA GLU A 54 -16.11 -0.30 -4.19
C GLU A 54 -15.07 0.82 -4.05
N PHE A 55 -15.03 1.75 -5.02
CA PHE A 55 -14.25 2.97 -4.96
C PHE A 55 -15.15 4.13 -4.53
N ILE A 56 -14.98 4.59 -3.30
CA ILE A 56 -15.78 5.69 -2.73
C ILE A 56 -15.07 7.02 -3.01
N PRO A 57 -15.74 8.01 -3.63
CA PRO A 57 -15.18 9.34 -3.84
C PRO A 57 -14.77 10.00 -2.52
N CYS A 58 -13.66 10.76 -2.52
CA CYS A 58 -13.19 11.44 -1.32
C CYS A 58 -14.20 12.45 -0.77
N GLU A 59 -15.02 13.05 -1.63
CA GLU A 59 -16.08 13.99 -1.29
C GLU A 59 -17.21 13.33 -0.48
N ALA A 60 -17.37 12.02 -0.57
CA ALA A 60 -18.35 11.25 0.20
C ALA A 60 -17.85 10.88 1.61
N LYS A 61 -16.59 11.20 1.95
CA LYS A 61 -16.00 10.95 3.26
C LYS A 61 -16.51 11.99 4.26
N GLN A 62 -17.55 11.63 5.03
CA GLN A 62 -18.05 12.43 6.16
C GLN A 62 -17.01 12.58 7.28
#